data_AF-A0A3P3TCP8-F1
#
_entry.id   AF-A0A3P3TCP8-F1
#
_cell.length_a   1.000
_cell.length_b   1.000
_cell.length_c   1.000
_cell.angle_alpha   90.00
_cell.angle_beta   90.00
_cell.angle_gamma   90.00
#
_symmetry.space_group_name_H-M   'P 1'
#
loop_
_entity.id
_entity.type
_entity.pdbx_description
1 polymer ?
#
loop_
_entity_poly.entity_id
_entity_poly.type
_entity_poly.pdbx_seq_one_letter_code
_entity_poly.pdbx_strand_id
1 'polypeptide(L)'
;MNNDSSVTDYIAIKSLMARILRQYYVSDNIIEKEELQNKYTSLLEMSKRFDEVSLTQQEKQLIEKIDEYSNLFEEYHLTDNIIRKAEIEDIFKKAILNNETPLKAQPGE
;
A
#
# COMPACT_ATOMS: atom_id res chain seq x y z
N MET A 1 1.65 -27.71 -8.21
CA MET A 1 2.65 -26.84 -7.57
C MET A 1 2.74 -25.59 -8.41
N ASN A 2 2.15 -24.47 -7.96
CA ASN A 2 2.18 -23.13 -8.60
C ASN A 2 1.59 -22.03 -7.69
N ASN A 3 0.92 -22.38 -6.58
CA ASN A 3 0.28 -21.41 -5.68
C ASN A 3 1.26 -20.55 -4.86
N ASP A 4 2.46 -21.05 -4.50
CA ASP A 4 3.40 -20.25 -3.69
C ASP A 4 3.96 -19.04 -4.44
N SER A 5 4.12 -19.16 -5.77
CA SER A 5 4.55 -18.03 -6.60
C SER A 5 3.44 -16.98 -6.69
N SER A 6 2.19 -17.40 -6.91
CA SER A 6 1.07 -16.46 -7.03
C SER A 6 0.73 -15.75 -5.71
N VAL A 7 0.89 -16.42 -4.57
CA VAL A 7 0.77 -15.80 -3.24
C VAL A 7 1.88 -14.76 -3.00
N THR A 8 3.12 -15.13 -3.29
CA THR A 8 4.28 -14.22 -3.11
C THR A 8 4.15 -12.98 -3.99
N ASP A 9 3.75 -13.18 -5.27
CA ASP A 9 3.52 -12.09 -6.22
C ASP A 9 2.37 -11.18 -5.76
N TYR A 10 1.29 -11.75 -5.22
CA TYR A 10 0.17 -10.97 -4.71
C TYR A 10 0.56 -10.10 -3.51
N ILE A 11 1.28 -10.67 -2.53
CA ILE A 11 1.78 -9.93 -1.37
C ILE A 11 2.74 -8.82 -1.80
N ALA A 12 3.61 -9.08 -2.78
CA ALA A 12 4.53 -8.09 -3.33
C ALA A 12 3.78 -6.92 -4.00
N ILE A 13 2.74 -7.22 -4.81
CA ILE A 13 1.89 -6.20 -5.44
C ILE A 13 1.19 -5.34 -4.37
N LYS A 14 0.54 -5.97 -3.38
CA LYS A 14 -0.14 -5.26 -2.29
C LYS A 14 0.82 -4.38 -1.49
N SER A 15 2.01 -4.89 -1.17
CA SER A 15 3.05 -4.11 -0.49
C SER A 15 3.52 -2.92 -1.30
N LEU A 16 3.66 -3.07 -2.63
CA LEU A 16 4.03 -1.98 -3.52
C LEU A 16 2.93 -0.92 -3.61
N MET A 17 1.65 -1.33 -3.68
CA MET A 17 0.51 -0.41 -3.62
C MET A 17 0.54 0.43 -2.34
N ALA A 18 0.74 -0.18 -1.18
CA ALA A 18 0.85 0.55 0.09
C ALA A 18 2.00 1.58 0.10
N ARG A 19 3.16 1.23 -0.47
CA ARG A 19 4.30 2.14 -0.60
C ARG A 19 4.00 3.34 -1.51
N ILE A 20 3.32 3.11 -2.62
CA ILE A 20 2.90 4.17 -3.55
C ILE A 20 1.92 5.13 -2.87
N LEU A 21 0.93 4.61 -2.15
CA LEU A 21 0.00 5.44 -1.39
C LEU A 21 0.72 6.30 -0.36
N ARG A 22 1.67 5.73 0.37
CA ARG A 22 2.50 6.48 1.31
C ARG A 22 3.26 7.60 0.62
N GLN A 23 3.93 7.31 -0.50
CA GLN A 23 4.67 8.31 -1.28
C GLN A 23 3.74 9.42 -1.81
N TYR A 24 2.56 9.05 -2.30
CA TYR A 24 1.57 9.99 -2.80
C TYR A 24 1.15 10.99 -1.71
N TYR A 25 0.92 10.51 -0.48
CA TYR A 25 0.52 11.36 0.64
C TYR A 25 1.60 12.32 1.11
N VAL A 26 2.87 11.89 1.12
CA VAL A 26 3.98 12.72 1.62
C VAL A 26 4.62 13.59 0.55
N SER A 27 4.32 13.36 -0.73
CA SER A 27 4.81 14.20 -1.81
C SER A 27 4.03 15.52 -1.88
N ASP A 28 4.74 16.63 -2.05
CA ASP A 28 4.14 17.93 -2.37
C ASP A 28 4.16 18.22 -3.89
N ASN A 29 4.73 17.32 -4.70
CA ASN A 29 4.86 17.48 -6.14
C ASN A 29 3.61 16.92 -6.86
N ILE A 30 2.89 17.79 -7.56
CA ILE A 30 1.66 17.44 -8.26
C ILE A 30 1.89 16.45 -9.41
N ILE A 31 3.01 16.56 -10.14
CA ILE A 31 3.35 15.65 -11.24
C ILE A 31 3.66 14.26 -10.69
N GLU A 32 4.44 14.21 -9.61
CA GLU A 32 4.76 12.94 -8.93
C GLU A 32 3.49 12.27 -8.40
N LYS A 33 2.56 13.04 -7.83
CA LYS A 33 1.26 12.54 -7.39
C LYS A 33 0.47 11.90 -8.54
N GLU A 34 0.40 12.54 -9.69
CA GLU A 34 -0.29 12.00 -10.87
C GLU A 34 0.35 10.69 -11.34
N GLU A 35 1.69 10.62 -11.40
CA GLU A 35 2.41 9.39 -11.75
C GLU A 35 2.16 8.26 -10.74
N LEU A 36 2.19 8.57 -9.45
CA LEU A 36 1.95 7.61 -8.37
C LEU A 36 0.52 7.10 -8.41
N GLN A 37 -0.46 7.96 -8.66
CA GLN A 37 -1.86 7.58 -8.85
C GLN A 37 -2.02 6.62 -10.04
N ASN A 38 -1.40 6.92 -11.18
CA ASN A 38 -1.45 6.04 -12.36
C ASN A 38 -0.83 4.66 -12.09
N LYS A 39 0.32 4.62 -11.40
CA LYS A 39 0.97 3.36 -10.98
C LYS A 39 0.10 2.57 -10.02
N TYR A 40 -0.53 3.23 -9.04
CA TYR A 40 -1.44 2.58 -8.10
C TYR A 40 -2.63 1.94 -8.82
N THR A 41 -3.30 2.67 -9.71
CA THR A 41 -4.44 2.16 -10.49
C THR A 41 -4.05 0.93 -11.30
N SER A 42 -2.89 0.94 -11.96
CA SER A 42 -2.40 -0.21 -12.73
C SER A 42 -2.16 -1.43 -11.85
N LEU A 43 -1.56 -1.25 -10.67
CA LEU A 43 -1.36 -2.34 -9.71
C LEU A 43 -2.65 -2.86 -9.12
N LEU A 44 -3.64 -2.00 -8.87
CA LEU A 44 -4.97 -2.39 -8.43
C LEU A 44 -5.62 -3.33 -9.45
N GLU A 45 -5.57 -2.99 -10.74
CA GLU A 45 -6.08 -3.87 -11.80
C GLU A 45 -5.31 -5.19 -11.90
N MET A 46 -3.98 -5.17 -11.75
CA MET A 46 -3.17 -6.39 -11.69
C MET A 46 -3.54 -7.26 -10.50
N SER A 47 -3.81 -6.66 -9.34
CA SER A 47 -4.11 -7.35 -8.09
C SER A 47 -5.41 -8.16 -8.17
N LYS A 48 -6.40 -7.73 -8.96
CA LYS A 48 -7.66 -8.46 -9.21
C LYS A 48 -7.45 -9.84 -9.84
N ARG A 49 -6.31 -10.06 -10.53
CA ARG A 49 -5.96 -11.37 -11.10
C ARG A 49 -5.64 -12.42 -10.03
N PHE A 50 -5.49 -11.99 -8.78
CA PHE A 50 -5.14 -12.84 -7.64
C PHE A 50 -6.34 -13.06 -6.69
N ASP A 51 -7.56 -12.67 -7.08
CA ASP A 51 -8.78 -12.82 -6.26
C ASP A 51 -9.09 -14.29 -5.90
N GLU A 52 -8.57 -15.26 -6.67
CA GLU A 52 -8.74 -16.70 -6.43
C GLU A 52 -7.55 -17.34 -5.67
N VAL A 53 -6.55 -16.55 -5.27
CA VAL A 53 -5.38 -17.06 -4.56
C VAL A 53 -5.78 -17.52 -3.16
N SER A 54 -5.49 -18.80 -2.86
CA SER A 54 -5.71 -19.36 -1.53
C SER A 54 -4.61 -18.90 -0.57
N LEU A 55 -4.97 -17.94 0.28
CA LEU A 55 -4.10 -17.38 1.31
C LEU A 55 -4.25 -18.12 2.64
N THR A 56 -3.14 -18.29 3.36
CA THR A 56 -3.16 -18.66 4.78
C THR A 56 -3.77 -17.53 5.62
N GLN A 57 -4.17 -17.85 6.85
CA GLN A 57 -4.78 -16.86 7.76
C GLN A 57 -3.84 -15.68 8.06
N GLN A 58 -2.53 -15.91 8.14
CA GLN A 58 -1.55 -14.84 8.37
C GLN A 58 -1.43 -13.90 7.17
N GLU A 59 -1.42 -14.46 5.95
CA GLU A 59 -1.33 -13.68 4.72
C GLU A 59 -2.61 -12.88 4.47
N LYS A 60 -3.78 -13.45 4.79
CA LYS A 60 -5.05 -12.71 4.77
C LYS A 60 -5.02 -11.51 5.70
N GLN A 61 -4.57 -11.70 6.95
CA GLN A 61 -4.45 -10.59 7.91
C GLN A 61 -3.47 -9.50 7.45
N LEU A 62 -2.39 -9.88 6.77
CA LEU A 62 -1.45 -8.92 6.19
C LEU A 62 -2.10 -8.12 5.06
N ILE A 63 -2.82 -8.80 4.14
CA ILE A 63 -3.48 -8.16 3.00
C ILE A 63 -4.66 -7.30 3.47
N GLU A 64 -5.47 -7.77 4.42
CA GLU A 64 -6.57 -6.98 5.01
C GLU A 64 -6.05 -5.68 5.61
N LYS A 65 -4.93 -5.73 6.34
CA LYS A 65 -4.28 -4.51 6.85
C LYS A 65 -3.90 -3.58 5.70
N ILE A 66 -3.30 -4.11 4.62
CA ILE A 66 -2.91 -3.31 3.44
C ILE A 66 -4.14 -2.71 2.72
N ASP A 67 -5.22 -3.47 2.62
CA ASP A 67 -6.45 -3.07 1.95
C ASP A 67 -7.22 -2.02 2.75
N GLU A 68 -7.15 -2.05 4.09
CA GLU A 68 -7.71 -0.98 4.94
C GLU A 68 -7.12 0.40 4.59
N TYR A 69 -5.81 0.49 4.34
CA TYR A 69 -5.17 1.73 3.88
C TYR A 69 -5.64 2.15 2.49
N SER A 70 -5.78 1.19 1.60
CA SER A 70 -6.17 1.40 0.21
C SER A 70 -7.60 1.93 0.12
N ASN A 71 -8.50 1.37 0.91
CA ASN A 71 -9.90 1.80 1.00
C ASN A 71 -10.02 3.22 1.59
N LEU A 72 -9.25 3.55 2.63
CA LEU A 72 -9.24 4.90 3.20
C LEU A 72 -8.72 5.94 2.19
N PHE A 73 -7.70 5.60 1.40
CA PHE A 73 -7.19 6.46 0.33
C PHE A 73 -8.25 6.69 -0.75
N GLU A 74 -8.89 5.63 -1.24
CA GLU A 74 -9.92 5.73 -2.26
C GLU A 74 -11.10 6.58 -1.77
N GLU A 75 -11.52 6.41 -0.50
CA GLU A 75 -12.56 7.23 0.10
C GLU A 75 -12.15 8.70 0.20
N TYR A 76 -10.93 9.01 0.62
CA TYR A 76 -10.39 10.38 0.63
C TYR A 76 -10.37 10.98 -0.77
N HIS A 77 -9.83 10.27 -1.76
CA HIS A 77 -9.66 10.77 -3.11
C HIS A 77 -11.01 11.00 -3.82
N LEU A 78 -12.04 10.21 -3.50
CA LEU A 78 -13.38 10.37 -4.07
C LEU A 78 -14.21 11.47 -3.40
N THR A 79 -13.91 11.81 -2.14
CA THR A 79 -14.79 12.68 -1.33
C THR A 79 -14.15 13.99 -0.89
N ASP A 80 -12.84 14.18 -1.11
CA ASP A 80 -12.03 15.28 -0.54
C ASP A 80 -12.23 15.42 0.98
N ASN A 81 -12.59 14.34 1.67
CA ASN A 81 -12.97 14.38 3.06
C ASN A 81 -11.75 14.54 3.97
N ILE A 82 -11.59 15.74 4.54
CA ILE A 82 -10.48 16.12 5.42
C ILE A 82 -10.38 15.22 6.67
N ILE A 83 -11.49 14.63 7.13
CA ILE A 83 -11.49 13.69 8.26
C ILE A 83 -10.77 12.39 7.87
N ARG A 84 -11.02 11.87 6.65
CA ARG A 84 -10.34 10.69 6.12
C ARG A 84 -8.84 10.93 5.94
N LYS A 85 -8.46 12.13 5.50
CA LYS A 85 -7.05 12.54 5.48
C LYS A 85 -6.39 12.46 6.86
N ALA A 86 -7.05 12.97 7.89
CA ALA A 86 -6.52 12.96 9.26
C ALA A 86 -6.40 11.54 9.84
N GLU A 87 -7.37 10.65 9.56
CA GLU A 87 -7.30 9.23 9.95
C GLU A 87 -6.11 8.53 9.29
N ILE A 88 -5.89 8.76 7.99
CA ILE A 88 -4.76 8.20 7.25
C ILE A 88 -3.42 8.70 7.82
N GLU A 89 -3.31 10.00 8.11
CA GLU A 89 -2.13 10.58 8.74
C GLU A 89 -1.86 10.02 10.15
N ASP A 90 -2.90 9.74 10.93
CA ASP A 90 -2.79 9.14 12.26
C ASP A 90 -2.30 7.68 12.19
N ILE A 91 -2.80 6.90 11.24
CA ILE A 91 -2.30 5.52 11.03
C ILE A 91 -0.85 5.55 10.56
N PHE A 92 -0.46 6.47 9.66
CA PHE A 92 0.93 6.62 9.24
C PHE A 92 1.85 7.03 10.41
N LYS A 93 1.42 7.96 11.27
CA LYS A 93 2.19 8.32 12.47
C LYS A 93 2.35 7.13 13.42
N LYS A 94 1.29 6.35 13.63
CA LYS A 94 1.32 5.16 14.50
C LYS A 94 2.14 4.00 13.92
N ALA A 95 2.12 3.79 12.61
CA ALA A 95 2.95 2.79 11.93
C ALA A 95 4.44 3.16 11.97
N ILE A 96 4.77 4.45 11.80
CA ILE A 96 6.14 4.98 12.00
C ILE A 96 6.64 4.75 13.44
N LEU A 97 5.74 4.78 14.42
CA LEU A 97 6.07 4.58 15.84
C LEU A 97 6.24 3.10 16.25
N ASN A 98 5.69 2.14 15.50
CA ASN A 98 5.57 0.75 15.97
C ASN A 98 6.38 -0.33 15.22
N ASN A 99 7.12 -0.02 14.14
CA ASN A 99 8.28 -0.77 13.59
C ASN A 99 8.34 -0.67 12.05
N GLU A 100 9.09 0.28 11.50
CA GLU A 100 10.09 -0.05 10.47
C GLU A 100 11.22 0.98 10.59
N THR A 101 12.37 0.49 11.05
CA THR A 101 13.67 1.15 10.96
C THR A 101 13.78 1.89 9.62
N PRO A 102 14.26 3.15 9.56
CA PRO A 102 14.68 3.70 8.28
C PRO A 102 15.64 2.68 7.68
N LEU A 103 15.46 2.33 6.40
CA LEU A 103 16.53 1.71 5.62
C LEU A 103 17.71 2.69 5.69
N LYS A 104 18.54 2.54 6.73
CA LYS A 104 19.90 3.05 6.71
C LYS A 104 20.51 2.36 5.51
N ALA A 105 20.83 3.15 4.50
CA ALA A 105 21.82 2.78 3.51
C ALA A 105 22.97 2.09 4.26
N GLN A 106 23.17 0.81 4.00
CA GLN A 106 24.41 0.17 4.39
C GLN A 106 25.52 0.92 3.62
N PRO A 107 26.47 1.59 4.29
CA PRO A 107 27.68 1.99 3.61
C PRO A 107 28.44 0.68 3.34
N GLY A 108 28.56 0.32 2.06
CA GLY A 108 29.48 -0.73 1.66
C GLY A 108 30.91 -0.27 2.00
N GLU A 109 31.60 -1.11 2.76
CA GLU A 109 33.05 -1.06 2.98
C GLU A 109 33.84 -1.19 1.68
#